data_AF-A0AAD9JQC3-F1
#
_entry.id   AF-A0AAD9JQC3-F1
#
_cell.length_a   1.000
_cell.length_b   1.000
_cell.length_c   1.000
_cell.angle_alpha   90.00
_cell.angle_beta   90.00
_cell.angle_gamma   90.00
#
_symmetry.space_group_name_H-M   'P 1'
#
loop_
_entity.id
_entity.type
_entity.pdbx_description
1 polymer ?
#
loop_
_entity_poly.entity_id
_entity_poly.type
_entity_poly.pdbx_seq_one_letter_code
_entity_poly.pdbx_strand_id
1 'polypeptide(L)'
;MLPKFSFLFYVEYSHEYTNTLSLADETLRSFLQEFKTSGYLNNTLLILMADHSSRYAEIRESQQGKCEERLPYYSFAFPKWFAEKYLIAMKNLRDNVERLTSPFDIHATLKDVLNYTDLGSRVQCTRGIIKPLSDAGIAPHWCTCLVWKEASLTDDHVISAANQVVSTINELTNGNRQLCACLMLDRIVAASNFSPNEKVLRFRKSADVDGHTRETRCDEAGREAHQQNQPIRRPDTLYYGQVTSSQEAVLLLQSTTAGILIRAHYCQHSTGIL
;
A
#
# COMPACT_ATOMS: atom_id res chain seq x y z
N MET A 1 -18.56 -10.43 -33.18
CA MET A 1 -17.14 -10.74 -32.93
C MET A 1 -17.07 -11.44 -31.57
N LEU A 2 -16.25 -12.48 -31.41
CA LEU A 2 -16.10 -13.17 -30.11
C LEU A 2 -15.20 -12.34 -29.18
N PRO A 3 -15.49 -12.24 -27.87
CA PRO A 3 -14.56 -11.67 -26.90
C PRO A 3 -13.23 -12.43 -26.93
N LYS A 4 -12.11 -11.70 -26.80
CA LYS A 4 -10.77 -12.26 -26.65
C LYS A 4 -10.27 -11.98 -25.24
N PHE A 5 -9.50 -12.90 -24.69
CA PHE A 5 -8.84 -12.78 -23.39
C PHE A 5 -7.33 -12.96 -23.58
N SER A 6 -6.55 -12.20 -22.82
CA SER A 6 -5.10 -12.32 -22.75
C SER A 6 -4.68 -12.11 -21.30
N PHE A 7 -3.71 -12.88 -20.83
CA PHE A 7 -3.14 -12.80 -19.50
C PHE A 7 -1.62 -12.83 -19.64
N LEU A 8 -0.96 -11.81 -19.11
CA LEU A 8 0.49 -11.64 -19.15
C LEU A 8 0.96 -11.45 -17.71
N PHE A 9 1.90 -12.27 -17.26
CA PHE A 9 2.40 -12.26 -15.89
C PHE A 9 3.93 -12.21 -15.91
N TYR A 10 4.49 -11.09 -15.47
CA TYR A 10 5.92 -10.80 -15.53
C TYR A 10 6.51 -10.88 -14.11
N VAL A 11 7.52 -11.73 -13.93
CA VAL A 11 8.11 -12.01 -12.60
C VAL A 11 9.60 -11.64 -12.49
N GLU A 12 10.33 -11.59 -13.60
CA GLU A 12 11.80 -11.49 -13.62
C GLU A 12 12.34 -10.31 -12.79
N TYR A 13 11.77 -9.12 -12.97
CA TYR A 13 12.24 -7.89 -12.31
C TYR A 13 11.66 -7.65 -10.91
N SER A 14 10.75 -8.52 -10.45
CA SER A 14 9.93 -8.30 -9.25
C SER A 14 9.99 -9.43 -8.21
N HIS A 15 10.32 -10.65 -8.61
CA HIS A 15 10.19 -11.83 -7.76
C HIS A 15 11.24 -11.87 -6.64
N GLU A 16 12.53 -11.81 -6.99
CA GLU A 16 13.63 -11.98 -6.01
C GLU A 16 14.09 -10.67 -5.37
N TYR A 17 14.02 -9.55 -6.09
CA TYR A 17 14.54 -8.25 -5.64
C TYR A 17 13.58 -7.11 -6.05
N THR A 18 13.29 -6.19 -5.12
CA THR A 18 12.46 -5.00 -5.41
C THR A 18 13.20 -3.96 -6.25
N ASN A 19 14.52 -3.86 -6.08
CA ASN A 19 15.33 -2.78 -6.65
C ASN A 19 15.53 -2.92 -8.17
N THR A 20 15.12 -4.04 -8.77
CA THR A 20 15.13 -4.27 -10.23
C THR A 20 13.86 -3.82 -10.93
N LEU A 21 12.79 -3.47 -10.20
CA LEU A 21 11.49 -3.09 -10.79
C LEU A 21 11.61 -1.93 -11.78
N SER A 22 12.44 -0.92 -11.49
CA SER A 22 12.61 0.26 -12.36
C SER A 22 13.22 -0.06 -13.74
N LEU A 23 13.77 -1.26 -13.93
CA LEU A 23 14.22 -1.74 -15.25
C LEU A 23 13.04 -2.00 -16.19
N ALA A 24 11.85 -2.26 -15.66
CA ALA A 24 10.63 -2.49 -16.43
C ALA A 24 9.91 -1.20 -16.84
N ASP A 25 10.15 -0.08 -16.14
CA ASP A 25 9.35 1.15 -16.23
C ASP A 25 9.26 1.68 -17.67
N GLU A 26 10.38 1.83 -18.35
CA GLU A 26 10.43 2.42 -19.70
C GLU A 26 9.78 1.50 -20.76
N THR A 27 9.92 0.19 -20.61
CA THR A 27 9.27 -0.80 -21.48
C THR A 27 7.77 -0.83 -21.25
N LEU A 28 7.32 -0.84 -19.99
CA LEU A 28 5.90 -0.81 -19.62
C LEU A 28 5.25 0.51 -20.08
N ARG A 29 5.91 1.66 -19.85
CA ARG A 29 5.49 2.98 -20.31
C ARG A 29 5.32 3.01 -21.83
N SER A 30 6.29 2.49 -22.57
CA SER A 30 6.26 2.44 -24.03
C SER A 30 5.13 1.54 -24.55
N PHE A 31 4.98 0.34 -23.99
CA PHE A 31 3.87 -0.57 -24.29
C PHE A 31 2.50 0.09 -24.05
N LEU A 32 2.29 0.69 -22.87
CA LEU A 32 1.02 1.36 -22.53
C LEU A 32 0.73 2.56 -23.44
N GLN A 33 1.78 3.31 -23.83
CA GLN A 33 1.65 4.44 -24.75
C GLN A 33 1.25 3.95 -26.15
N GLU A 34 1.93 2.94 -26.71
CA GLU A 34 1.59 2.36 -28.00
C GLU A 34 0.18 1.75 -27.99
N PHE A 35 -0.17 1.01 -26.93
CA PHE A 35 -1.48 0.37 -26.77
C PHE A 35 -2.63 1.39 -26.79
N LYS A 36 -2.35 2.62 -26.30
CA LYS A 36 -3.25 3.76 -26.37
C LYS A 36 -3.24 4.45 -27.74
N THR A 37 -2.07 4.81 -28.29
CA THR A 37 -1.98 5.59 -29.54
C THR A 37 -2.40 4.81 -30.78
N SER A 38 -2.15 3.51 -30.81
CA SER A 38 -2.60 2.59 -31.87
C SER A 38 -4.10 2.23 -31.76
N GLY A 39 -4.81 2.76 -30.75
CA GLY A 39 -6.25 2.61 -30.61
C GLY A 39 -6.73 1.26 -30.07
N TYR A 40 -5.84 0.37 -29.59
CA TYR A 40 -6.23 -0.93 -29.04
C TYR A 40 -7.13 -0.81 -27.80
N LEU A 41 -6.95 0.24 -26.99
CA LEU A 41 -7.85 0.58 -25.87
C LEU A 41 -9.28 0.94 -26.29
N ASN A 42 -9.56 1.25 -27.57
CA ASN A 42 -10.92 1.60 -28.01
C ASN A 42 -11.91 0.44 -27.88
N ASN A 43 -11.42 -0.81 -27.84
CA ASN A 43 -12.24 -2.03 -27.72
C ASN A 43 -11.73 -3.01 -26.66
N THR A 44 -10.80 -2.58 -25.79
CA THR A 44 -10.16 -3.44 -24.79
C THR A 44 -10.33 -2.86 -23.39
N LEU A 45 -10.84 -3.66 -22.45
CA LEU A 45 -10.61 -3.41 -21.03
C LEU A 45 -9.19 -3.89 -20.70
N LEU A 46 -8.31 -2.95 -20.35
CA LEU A 46 -6.98 -3.27 -19.83
C LEU A 46 -7.01 -3.22 -18.30
N ILE A 47 -6.45 -4.25 -17.67
CA ILE A 47 -6.20 -4.32 -16.24
C ILE A 47 -4.69 -4.47 -16.05
N LEU A 48 -4.06 -3.53 -15.35
CA LEU A 48 -2.69 -3.67 -14.87
C LEU A 48 -2.78 -4.08 -13.39
N MET A 49 -2.04 -5.10 -12.98
CA MET A 49 -2.17 -5.67 -11.64
C MET A 49 -0.85 -6.17 -11.06
N ALA A 50 -0.80 -6.23 -9.73
CA ALA A 50 0.13 -7.04 -8.96
C ALA A 50 -0.69 -7.88 -7.97
N ASP A 51 -0.41 -9.17 -7.87
CA ASP A 51 -1.09 -10.10 -6.97
C ASP A 51 -0.64 -9.96 -5.51
N HIS A 52 0.58 -9.50 -5.29
CA HIS A 52 1.13 -9.04 -4.02
C HIS A 52 2.29 -8.06 -4.26
N SER A 53 2.75 -7.32 -3.23
CA SER A 53 4.05 -6.63 -3.28
C SER A 53 5.20 -7.61 -3.02
N SER A 54 6.33 -7.15 -2.50
CA SER A 54 7.50 -7.99 -2.24
C SER A 54 7.23 -9.11 -1.21
N ARG A 55 7.13 -10.34 -1.72
CA ARG A 55 6.99 -11.59 -0.95
C ARG A 55 8.33 -12.25 -0.60
N TYR A 56 9.41 -11.79 -1.24
CA TYR A 56 10.79 -12.27 -1.08
C TYR A 56 11.70 -11.08 -0.73
N ALA A 57 13.02 -11.26 -0.79
CA ALA A 57 14.03 -10.32 -0.28
C ALA A 57 13.92 -10.01 1.24
N GLU A 58 14.97 -9.36 1.78
CA GLU A 58 15.08 -9.00 3.19
C GLU A 58 13.95 -8.06 3.66
N ILE A 59 13.39 -7.24 2.77
CA ILE A 59 12.28 -6.33 3.07
C ILE A 59 11.05 -7.07 3.59
N ARG A 60 10.82 -8.33 3.19
CA ARG A 60 9.69 -9.15 3.65
C ARG A 60 9.80 -9.55 5.13
N GLU A 61 10.98 -9.49 5.72
CA GLU A 61 11.12 -9.68 7.17
C GLU A 61 10.76 -8.44 7.99
N SER A 62 10.83 -7.25 7.40
CA SER A 62 10.33 -6.04 8.04
C SER A 62 8.81 -6.08 8.25
N GLN A 63 8.30 -5.26 9.18
CA GLN A 63 6.86 -5.07 9.33
C GLN A 63 6.23 -4.50 8.05
N GLN A 64 6.99 -3.76 7.24
CA GLN A 64 6.49 -3.20 5.99
C GLN A 64 6.23 -4.28 4.96
N GLY A 65 7.22 -5.11 4.64
CA GLY A 65 7.05 -6.18 3.66
C GLY A 65 5.95 -7.17 4.07
N LYS A 66 5.77 -7.42 5.37
CA LYS A 66 4.61 -8.17 5.91
C LYS A 66 3.27 -7.48 5.62
N CYS A 67 3.19 -6.15 5.64
CA CYS A 67 1.99 -5.43 5.21
C CYS A 67 1.83 -5.46 3.69
N GLU A 68 2.89 -5.17 2.93
CA GLU A 68 2.81 -5.10 1.48
C GLU A 68 2.59 -6.46 0.79
N GLU A 69 3.06 -7.58 1.36
CA GLU A 69 2.73 -8.95 0.91
C GLU A 69 1.20 -9.21 0.87
N ARG A 70 0.42 -8.42 1.64
CA ARG A 70 -1.05 -8.49 1.71
C ARG A 70 -1.76 -7.42 0.89
N LEU A 71 -1.04 -6.59 0.14
CA LEU A 71 -1.59 -5.47 -0.65
C LEU A 71 -1.45 -5.76 -2.16
N PRO A 72 -2.43 -6.42 -2.79
CA PRO A 72 -2.52 -6.48 -4.25
C PRO A 72 -2.82 -5.09 -4.82
N TYR A 73 -2.40 -4.87 -6.07
CA TYR A 73 -2.69 -3.64 -6.82
C TYR A 73 -3.50 -3.97 -8.08
N TYR A 74 -4.46 -3.12 -8.41
CA TYR A 74 -5.19 -3.17 -9.68
C TYR A 74 -5.48 -1.76 -10.18
N SER A 75 -5.25 -1.52 -11.48
CA SER A 75 -5.75 -0.34 -12.18
C SER A 75 -6.47 -0.73 -13.48
N PHE A 76 -7.49 0.04 -13.83
CA PHE A 76 -8.43 -0.30 -14.90
C PHE A 76 -8.50 0.81 -15.94
N ALA A 77 -8.27 0.47 -17.21
CA ALA A 77 -8.53 1.33 -18.36
C ALA A 77 -9.67 0.74 -19.19
N PHE A 78 -10.88 1.27 -19.01
CA PHE A 78 -12.07 0.91 -19.78
C PHE A 78 -12.08 1.61 -21.15
N PRO A 79 -12.67 0.99 -22.19
CA PRO A 79 -12.95 1.67 -23.46
C PRO A 79 -13.79 2.94 -23.26
N LYS A 80 -13.48 4.00 -24.03
CA LYS A 80 -14.18 5.28 -23.92
C LYS A 80 -15.70 5.15 -24.08
N TRP A 81 -16.15 4.40 -25.08
CA TRP A 81 -17.59 4.16 -25.31
C TRP A 81 -18.26 3.40 -24.15
N PHE A 82 -17.54 2.52 -23.45
CA PHE A 82 -18.07 1.81 -22.29
C PHE A 82 -18.28 2.79 -21.14
N ALA A 83 -17.29 3.66 -20.91
CA ALA A 83 -17.35 4.65 -19.86
C ALA A 83 -18.45 5.71 -20.09
N GLU A 84 -18.72 6.06 -21.34
CA GLU A 84 -19.80 6.97 -21.75
C GLU A 84 -21.19 6.30 -21.66
N LYS A 85 -21.30 5.02 -22.02
CA LYS A 85 -22.58 4.28 -22.02
C LYS A 85 -23.02 3.80 -20.64
N TYR A 86 -22.09 3.34 -19.81
CA TYR A 86 -22.39 2.70 -18.51
C TYR A 86 -21.99 3.61 -17.34
N LEU A 87 -22.56 4.81 -17.31
CA LEU A 87 -22.26 5.86 -16.32
C LEU A 87 -22.42 5.37 -14.86
N ILE A 88 -23.43 4.56 -14.56
CA ILE A 88 -23.65 3.97 -13.22
C ILE A 88 -22.50 3.04 -12.85
N ALA A 89 -22.07 2.17 -13.77
CA ALA A 89 -20.96 1.25 -13.57
C ALA A 89 -19.63 1.99 -13.32
N MET A 90 -19.40 3.08 -14.07
CA MET A 90 -18.25 3.97 -13.88
C MET A 90 -18.35 4.87 -12.65
N LYS A 91 -19.55 5.11 -12.11
CA LYS A 91 -19.72 5.78 -10.80
C LYS A 91 -19.32 4.82 -9.69
N ASN A 92 -19.89 3.61 -9.69
CA ASN A 92 -19.56 2.57 -8.72
C ASN A 92 -18.05 2.29 -8.70
N LEU A 93 -17.41 2.18 -9.87
CA LEU A 93 -15.96 2.02 -9.97
C LEU A 93 -15.20 3.10 -9.19
N ARG A 94 -15.57 4.39 -9.36
CA ARG A 94 -14.96 5.53 -8.66
C ARG A 94 -15.23 5.49 -7.17
N ASP A 95 -16.48 5.23 -6.78
CA ASP A 95 -16.89 5.08 -5.37
C ASP A 95 -16.14 3.91 -4.67
N ASN A 96 -15.64 2.95 -5.45
CA ASN A 96 -14.93 1.76 -4.99
C ASN A 96 -13.40 1.85 -5.05
N VAL A 97 -12.80 2.90 -5.64
CA VAL A 97 -11.31 3.04 -5.74
C VAL A 97 -10.62 3.01 -4.38
N GLU A 98 -11.24 3.61 -3.37
CA GLU A 98 -10.71 3.69 -1.99
C GLU A 98 -11.30 2.61 -1.07
N ARG A 99 -12.00 1.61 -1.61
CA ARG A 99 -12.56 0.50 -0.84
C ARG A 99 -11.65 -0.72 -0.93
N LEU A 100 -11.58 -1.47 0.16
CA LEU A 100 -10.94 -2.78 0.16
C LEU A 100 -11.70 -3.72 -0.79
N THR A 101 -10.97 -4.42 -1.65
CA THR A 101 -11.51 -5.40 -2.61
C THR A 101 -10.75 -6.71 -2.53
N SER A 102 -11.29 -7.77 -3.13
CA SER A 102 -10.66 -9.09 -3.22
C SER A 102 -10.51 -9.54 -4.69
N PRO A 103 -9.63 -10.52 -4.99
CA PRO A 103 -9.57 -11.13 -6.32
C PRO A 103 -10.92 -11.71 -6.80
N PHE A 104 -11.83 -12.07 -5.89
CA PHE A 104 -13.20 -12.49 -6.22
C PHE A 104 -14.04 -11.36 -6.82
N ASP A 105 -13.81 -10.12 -6.43
CA ASP A 105 -14.49 -8.95 -7.00
C ASP A 105 -13.95 -8.65 -8.40
N ILE A 106 -12.66 -8.89 -8.65
CA ILE A 106 -12.07 -8.79 -9.99
C ILE A 106 -12.63 -9.89 -10.89
N HIS A 107 -12.72 -11.14 -10.40
CA HIS A 107 -13.37 -12.25 -11.11
C HIS A 107 -14.85 -11.97 -11.42
N ALA A 108 -15.61 -11.39 -10.49
CA ALA A 108 -16.99 -10.97 -10.73
C ALA A 108 -17.08 -9.85 -11.78
N THR A 109 -16.18 -8.87 -11.72
CA THR A 109 -16.07 -7.77 -12.69
C THR A 109 -15.82 -8.29 -14.10
N LEU A 110 -14.93 -9.29 -14.27
CA LEU A 110 -14.69 -9.92 -15.57
C LEU A 110 -15.95 -10.61 -16.12
N LYS A 111 -16.72 -11.31 -15.28
CA LYS A 111 -18.00 -11.93 -15.68
C LYS A 111 -19.05 -10.89 -16.07
N ASP A 112 -19.08 -9.75 -15.38
CA ASP A 112 -19.96 -8.63 -15.70
C ASP A 112 -19.57 -7.94 -17.00
N VAL A 113 -18.28 -7.74 -17.26
CA VAL A 113 -17.77 -7.13 -18.50
C VAL A 113 -17.99 -8.05 -19.71
N LEU A 114 -18.00 -9.38 -19.52
CA LEU A 114 -18.40 -10.32 -20.57
C LEU A 114 -19.91 -10.29 -20.87
N ASN A 115 -20.75 -9.97 -19.88
CA ASN A 115 -22.22 -9.96 -19.97
C ASN A 115 -22.82 -8.56 -19.79
N TYR A 116 -22.09 -7.54 -20.25
CA TYR A 116 -22.29 -6.13 -19.94
C TYR A 116 -23.61 -5.50 -20.45
N THR A 117 -24.46 -6.29 -21.12
CA THR A 117 -25.82 -5.91 -21.50
C THR A 117 -26.82 -6.02 -20.33
N ASP A 118 -26.48 -6.73 -19.25
CA ASP A 118 -27.35 -6.95 -18.07
C ASP A 118 -26.76 -6.37 -16.76
N LEU A 119 -26.13 -5.19 -16.82
CA LEU A 119 -25.52 -4.54 -15.65
C LEU A 119 -26.54 -3.96 -14.64
N GLY A 120 -27.85 -4.11 -14.87
CA GLY A 120 -28.90 -3.36 -14.17
C GLY A 120 -30.03 -4.15 -13.50
N SER A 121 -30.08 -5.49 -13.60
CA SER A 121 -31.30 -6.25 -13.21
C SER A 121 -31.25 -7.03 -11.88
N ARG A 122 -30.08 -7.22 -11.24
CA ARG A 122 -29.93 -8.15 -10.11
C ARG A 122 -29.52 -7.48 -8.81
N VAL A 123 -30.51 -7.22 -7.96
CA VAL A 123 -30.36 -6.67 -6.59
C VAL A 123 -30.06 -7.80 -5.59
N GLN A 124 -28.92 -8.49 -5.74
CA GLN A 124 -28.54 -9.59 -4.86
C GLN A 124 -27.01 -9.59 -4.64
N CYS A 125 -26.57 -9.45 -3.37
CA CYS A 125 -25.18 -9.26 -2.89
C CYS A 125 -24.12 -9.21 -4.02
N THR A 126 -24.00 -8.05 -4.68
CA THR A 126 -23.28 -7.93 -5.95
C THR A 126 -21.78 -7.79 -5.74
N ARG A 127 -21.02 -8.88 -5.92
CA ARG A 127 -19.57 -8.79 -6.14
C ARG A 127 -19.28 -8.12 -7.49
N GLY A 128 -18.16 -7.42 -7.57
CA GLY A 128 -17.71 -6.70 -8.77
C GLY A 128 -17.51 -5.21 -8.53
N ILE A 129 -16.34 -4.67 -8.88
CA ILE A 129 -15.94 -3.29 -8.59
C ILE A 129 -16.74 -2.24 -9.38
N ILE A 130 -17.46 -2.66 -10.42
CA ILE A 130 -18.37 -1.80 -11.21
C ILE A 130 -19.81 -1.81 -10.67
N LYS A 131 -20.04 -2.43 -9.51
CA LYS A 131 -21.31 -2.47 -8.77
C LYS A 131 -21.09 -1.94 -7.34
N PRO A 132 -22.16 -1.59 -6.58
CA PRO A 132 -22.00 -1.18 -5.19
C PRO A 132 -21.39 -2.32 -4.36
N LEU A 133 -20.24 -2.07 -3.73
CA LEU A 133 -19.56 -3.07 -2.90
C LEU A 133 -19.98 -2.99 -1.42
N SER A 134 -20.27 -4.17 -0.86
CA SER A 134 -20.40 -4.40 0.59
C SER A 134 -19.02 -4.51 1.25
N ASP A 135 -18.92 -5.22 2.38
CA ASP A 135 -17.65 -5.75 2.90
C ASP A 135 -17.01 -6.69 1.86
N ALA A 136 -15.68 -6.68 1.77
CA ALA A 136 -14.90 -7.56 0.91
C ALA A 136 -14.92 -9.04 1.36
N GLY A 137 -15.32 -9.30 2.62
CA GLY A 137 -15.32 -10.64 3.22
C GLY A 137 -13.92 -11.13 3.57
N ILE A 138 -12.98 -10.21 3.81
CA ILE A 138 -11.58 -10.51 4.09
C ILE A 138 -11.41 -10.74 5.60
N ALA A 139 -10.88 -11.91 5.98
CA ALA A 139 -10.66 -12.26 7.38
C ALA A 139 -9.65 -11.29 8.04
N PRO A 140 -9.85 -10.86 9.31
CA PRO A 140 -9.12 -9.72 9.89
C PRO A 140 -7.58 -9.75 9.81
N HIS A 141 -6.95 -10.92 9.84
CA HIS A 141 -5.50 -11.09 9.71
C HIS A 141 -4.89 -10.81 8.34
N TRP A 142 -5.70 -10.78 7.29
CA TRP A 142 -5.29 -10.33 5.97
C TRP A 142 -5.39 -8.80 5.84
N CYS A 143 -6.17 -8.15 6.70
CA CYS A 143 -6.30 -6.70 6.70
C CYS A 143 -5.04 -6.03 7.28
N THR A 144 -4.45 -5.11 6.52
CA THR A 144 -3.24 -4.35 6.89
C THR A 144 -3.54 -3.10 7.72
N CYS A 145 -4.80 -2.87 8.12
CA CYS A 145 -5.21 -1.74 8.95
C CYS A 145 -4.66 -1.89 10.39
N LEU A 146 -3.46 -1.39 10.63
CA LEU A 146 -2.86 -1.21 11.95
C LEU A 146 -3.35 0.12 12.58
N VAL A 147 -3.16 0.27 13.88
CA VAL A 147 -3.61 1.42 14.68
C VAL A 147 -2.41 2.19 15.20
N TRP A 148 -2.34 3.48 14.85
CA TRP A 148 -1.42 4.45 15.47
C TRP A 148 -1.81 4.69 16.93
N LYS A 149 -0.83 4.63 17.82
CA LYS A 149 -0.93 5.04 19.22
C LYS A 149 0.14 6.07 19.49
N GLU A 150 -0.18 7.15 20.19
CA GLU A 150 0.83 8.14 20.60
C GLU A 150 1.87 7.49 21.51
N ALA A 151 3.13 7.87 21.33
CA ALA A 151 4.27 7.46 22.15
C ALA A 151 4.77 8.67 22.95
N SER A 152 5.34 8.43 24.14
CA SER A 152 5.85 9.55 24.95
C SER A 152 7.03 10.22 24.25
N LEU A 153 7.00 11.55 24.18
CA LEU A 153 8.11 12.35 23.64
C LEU A 153 9.35 12.32 24.56
N THR A 154 9.18 11.87 25.80
CA THR A 154 10.26 11.71 26.80
C THR A 154 10.74 10.26 26.95
N ASP A 155 10.33 9.35 26.05
CA ASP A 155 10.80 7.98 26.04
C ASP A 155 12.24 7.92 25.51
N ASP A 156 13.14 7.23 26.21
CA ASP A 156 14.56 7.15 25.85
C ASP A 156 14.78 6.57 24.44
N HIS A 157 13.92 5.66 23.98
CA HIS A 157 14.00 5.12 22.62
C HIS A 157 13.56 6.14 21.56
N VAL A 158 12.54 6.95 21.87
CA VAL A 158 12.06 8.04 21.00
C VAL A 158 13.13 9.14 20.89
N ILE A 159 13.76 9.51 22.00
CA ILE A 159 14.87 10.47 22.05
C ILE A 159 16.09 9.91 21.30
N SER A 160 16.45 8.65 21.53
CA SER A 160 17.58 8.00 20.86
C SER A 160 17.37 7.95 19.34
N ALA A 161 16.20 7.53 18.87
CA ALA A 161 15.86 7.49 17.45
C ALA A 161 15.88 8.88 16.79
N ALA A 162 15.30 9.90 17.44
CA ALA A 162 15.33 11.28 16.95
C ALA A 162 16.75 11.81 16.75
N ASN A 163 17.65 11.56 17.72
CA ASN A 163 19.06 11.95 17.61
C ASN A 163 19.81 11.15 16.53
N GLN A 164 19.59 9.82 16.46
CA GLN A 164 20.23 8.96 15.48
C GLN A 164 19.93 9.41 14.05
N VAL A 165 18.69 9.80 13.75
CA VAL A 165 18.35 10.23 12.39
C VAL A 165 19.00 11.56 12.03
N VAL A 166 19.07 12.54 12.94
CA VAL A 166 19.82 13.78 12.69
C VAL A 166 21.32 13.48 12.47
N SER A 167 21.90 12.55 13.23
CA SER A 167 23.29 12.08 13.01
C SER A 167 23.46 11.47 11.62
N THR A 168 22.62 10.51 11.24
CA THR A 168 22.72 9.82 9.94
C THR A 168 22.48 10.76 8.76
N ILE A 169 21.55 11.71 8.85
CA ILE A 169 21.39 12.76 7.82
C ILE A 169 22.67 13.60 7.72
N ASN A 170 23.25 14.01 8.85
CA ASN A 170 24.51 14.75 8.85
C ASN A 170 25.69 13.94 8.29
N GLU A 171 25.79 12.64 8.58
CA GLU A 171 26.82 11.74 8.07
C GLU A 171 26.72 11.62 6.53
N LEU A 172 25.52 11.29 6.02
CA LEU A 172 25.26 11.14 4.58
C LEU A 172 25.48 12.46 3.80
N THR A 173 25.17 13.60 4.41
CA THR A 173 25.35 14.93 3.79
C THR A 173 26.75 15.52 4.01
N ASN A 174 27.64 14.86 4.77
CA ASN A 174 28.89 15.47 5.21
C ASN A 174 29.86 15.82 4.08
N GLY A 175 29.87 15.04 3.00
CA GLY A 175 30.67 15.34 1.79
C GLY A 175 30.13 16.49 0.94
N ASN A 176 28.95 17.03 1.27
CA ASN A 176 28.21 18.00 0.45
C ASN A 176 27.82 19.26 1.23
N ARG A 177 28.62 19.73 2.19
CA ARG A 177 28.30 20.92 3.02
C ARG A 177 28.11 22.22 2.23
N GLN A 178 28.62 22.29 1.01
CA GLN A 178 28.37 23.38 0.05
C GLN A 178 26.93 23.40 -0.51
N LEU A 179 26.17 22.30 -0.37
CA LEU A 179 24.76 22.17 -0.77
C LEU A 179 23.84 21.86 0.43
N CYS A 180 24.35 21.21 1.47
CA CYS A 180 23.59 20.66 2.59
C CYS A 180 24.06 21.21 3.93
N ALA A 181 23.21 21.98 4.62
CA ALA A 181 23.51 22.48 5.95
C ALA A 181 23.67 21.35 6.98
N CYS A 182 24.45 21.62 8.04
CA CYS A 182 24.50 20.78 9.24
C CYS A 182 23.22 20.99 10.06
N LEU A 183 22.66 19.90 10.59
CA LEU A 183 21.41 19.91 11.38
C LEU A 183 21.65 19.54 12.85
N MET A 184 20.89 20.14 13.76
CA MET A 184 20.78 19.76 15.17
C MET A 184 19.31 19.56 15.54
N LEU A 185 19.02 18.56 16.37
CA LEU A 185 17.68 18.35 16.91
C LEU A 185 17.29 19.56 17.79
N ASP A 186 16.18 20.23 17.44
CA ASP A 186 15.56 21.26 18.29
C ASP A 186 14.60 20.59 19.27
N ARG A 187 13.58 19.89 18.74
CA ARG A 187 12.62 19.13 19.55
C ARG A 187 11.94 18.03 18.77
N ILE A 188 11.39 17.08 19.51
CA ILE A 188 10.44 16.09 19.01
C ILE A 188 9.04 16.74 19.07
N VAL A 189 8.33 16.74 17.95
CA VAL A 189 7.02 17.39 17.78
C VAL A 189 5.89 16.37 18.01
N ALA A 190 6.07 15.15 17.51
CA ALA A 190 5.15 14.03 17.75
C ALA A 190 5.93 12.71 17.71
N ALA A 191 5.46 11.73 18.47
CA ALA A 191 5.93 10.35 18.40
C ALA A 191 4.72 9.42 18.48
N SER A 192 4.78 8.32 17.74
CA SER A 192 3.69 7.35 17.67
C SER A 192 4.24 5.97 17.34
N ASN A 193 3.56 4.93 17.81
CA ASN A 193 3.84 3.53 17.51
C ASN A 193 2.65 2.93 16.73
N PHE A 194 2.96 2.18 15.68
CA PHE A 194 1.99 1.47 14.85
C PHE A 194 1.82 0.06 15.41
N SER A 195 0.59 -0.30 15.78
CA SER A 195 0.28 -1.56 16.46
C SER A 195 -0.80 -2.35 15.72
N PRO A 196 -0.71 -3.68 15.59
CA PRO A 196 -1.81 -4.46 15.01
C PRO A 196 -3.11 -4.27 15.80
N ASN A 197 -4.22 -4.15 15.08
CA ASN A 197 -5.52 -4.00 15.71
C ASN A 197 -5.88 -5.26 16.53
N GLU A 198 -6.77 -5.12 17.51
CA GLU A 198 -7.09 -6.24 18.42
C GLU A 198 -7.65 -7.47 17.70
N LYS A 199 -8.33 -7.31 16.57
CA LYS A 199 -8.87 -8.43 15.79
C LYS A 199 -7.75 -9.25 15.13
N VAL A 200 -6.65 -8.60 14.71
CA VAL A 200 -5.43 -9.26 14.22
C VAL A 200 -4.70 -9.95 15.38
N LEU A 201 -4.52 -9.27 16.52
CA LEU A 201 -3.84 -9.86 17.70
C LEU A 201 -4.59 -11.06 18.29
N ARG A 202 -5.93 -11.09 18.15
CA ARG A 202 -6.79 -12.20 18.57
C ARG A 202 -7.01 -13.24 17.45
N PHE A 203 -6.58 -12.98 16.22
CA PHE A 203 -6.75 -13.92 15.10
C PHE A 203 -5.82 -15.13 15.22
N ARG A 204 -6.35 -16.31 14.89
CA ARG A 204 -5.71 -17.59 15.17
C ARG A 204 -5.78 -18.63 14.04
N LYS A 205 -6.90 -18.73 13.31
CA LYS A 205 -7.01 -19.53 12.07
C LYS A 205 -8.21 -19.12 11.21
N SER A 206 -8.16 -19.45 9.92
CA SER A 206 -9.29 -19.34 8.99
C SER A 206 -10.29 -20.50 9.19
N ALA A 207 -11.46 -20.40 8.54
CA ALA A 207 -12.59 -21.31 8.75
C ALA A 207 -12.48 -22.66 8.01
N ASP A 208 -11.59 -22.76 7.03
CA ASP A 208 -11.42 -23.89 6.10
C ASP A 208 -9.96 -24.33 5.99
N VAL A 209 -9.71 -25.40 5.22
CA VAL A 209 -8.39 -26.02 5.05
C VAL A 209 -7.43 -25.19 4.19
N ASP A 210 -7.94 -24.36 3.28
CA ASP A 210 -7.17 -23.61 2.28
C ASP A 210 -7.16 -22.08 2.55
N GLY A 211 -7.79 -21.62 3.63
CA GLY A 211 -7.83 -20.21 4.04
C GLY A 211 -8.91 -19.34 3.39
N HIS A 212 -9.83 -19.93 2.62
CA HIS A 212 -10.91 -19.26 1.90
C HIS A 212 -12.30 -19.53 2.53
N THR A 213 -12.95 -18.49 3.06
CA THR A 213 -14.39 -18.56 3.36
C THR A 213 -15.19 -18.69 2.06
N ARG A 214 -15.68 -19.91 1.76
CA ARG A 214 -16.64 -20.15 0.67
C ARG A 214 -17.86 -19.24 0.82
N GLU A 215 -18.33 -18.76 -0.32
CA GLU A 215 -19.59 -18.04 -0.55
C GLU A 215 -20.25 -17.42 0.69
N THR A 216 -20.00 -16.13 0.90
CA THR A 216 -20.79 -15.28 1.79
C THR A 216 -22.26 -15.24 1.35
N ARG A 217 -23.06 -16.20 1.85
CA ARG A 217 -24.41 -15.86 2.30
C ARG A 217 -24.25 -14.73 3.31
N CYS A 218 -25.06 -13.68 3.14
CA CYS A 218 -24.80 -12.39 3.77
C CYS A 218 -25.20 -12.35 5.28
N ASP A 219 -25.20 -13.52 5.95
CA ASP A 219 -25.75 -13.76 7.31
C ASP A 219 -24.79 -14.45 8.31
N GLU A 220 -23.67 -15.05 7.88
CA GLU A 220 -22.77 -15.78 8.80
C GLU A 220 -21.62 -14.91 9.33
N ALA A 221 -21.95 -14.08 10.32
CA ALA A 221 -20.96 -13.43 11.18
C ALA A 221 -20.08 -14.50 11.88
N GLY A 222 -18.75 -14.32 11.82
CA GLY A 222 -17.78 -15.35 12.15
C GLY A 222 -17.88 -15.90 13.58
N ARG A 223 -17.77 -17.23 13.71
CA ARG A 223 -17.64 -17.91 15.01
C ARG A 223 -16.18 -17.90 15.46
N GLU A 224 -15.91 -17.29 16.61
CA GLU A 224 -14.56 -17.15 17.18
C GLU A 224 -14.08 -18.44 17.87
N ALA A 225 -12.78 -18.75 17.77
CA ALA A 225 -12.11 -19.79 18.55
C ALA A 225 -10.59 -19.54 18.71
N HIS A 226 -9.97 -20.14 19.75
CA HIS A 226 -8.70 -19.72 20.38
C HIS A 226 -7.47 -20.67 20.12
N GLN A 227 -6.28 -20.36 20.70
CA GLN A 227 -4.95 -20.99 20.38
C GLN A 227 -4.14 -20.26 19.27
N GLN A 228 -3.18 -19.34 19.47
CA GLN A 228 -1.71 -19.57 19.59
C GLN A 228 -0.95 -18.26 20.04
N ASN A 229 0.40 -18.24 19.95
CA ASN A 229 1.38 -17.14 20.15
C ASN A 229 2.54 -17.26 19.13
N GLN A 230 3.16 -16.15 18.70
CA GLN A 230 4.46 -16.11 17.99
C GLN A 230 5.31 -14.93 18.49
N PRO A 231 6.63 -15.06 18.73
CA PRO A 231 7.46 -14.00 19.28
C PRO A 231 7.90 -13.00 18.20
N ILE A 232 7.59 -11.72 18.42
CA ILE A 232 8.05 -10.61 17.57
C ILE A 232 9.57 -10.44 17.75
N ARG A 233 10.35 -10.67 16.69
CA ARG A 233 11.77 -10.24 16.62
C ARG A 233 11.87 -8.83 16.02
N ARG A 234 13.04 -8.21 16.21
CA ARG A 234 13.27 -6.76 16.09
C ARG A 234 12.75 -6.17 14.76
N PRO A 235 12.13 -4.98 14.77
CA PRO A 235 11.60 -4.37 13.56
C PRO A 235 12.69 -3.67 12.74
N ASP A 236 13.02 -4.24 11.59
CA ASP A 236 13.74 -3.50 10.55
C ASP A 236 12.86 -2.36 10.03
N THR A 237 13.46 -1.18 9.90
CA THR A 237 12.75 0.10 9.79
C THR A 237 13.13 0.80 8.49
N LEU A 238 12.16 0.92 7.58
CA LEU A 238 12.19 1.92 6.51
C LEU A 238 11.85 3.29 7.08
N TYR A 239 12.58 4.34 6.68
CA TYR A 239 12.29 5.72 7.05
C TYR A 239 11.85 6.52 5.82
N TYR A 240 10.63 7.06 5.83
CA TYR A 240 10.22 8.07 4.84
C TYR A 240 10.40 9.48 5.41
N GLY A 241 11.04 10.36 4.64
CA GLY A 241 11.42 11.71 5.05
C GLY A 241 10.78 12.80 4.19
N GLN A 242 9.94 13.67 4.78
CA GLN A 242 9.52 14.92 4.14
C GLN A 242 10.17 16.12 4.84
N VAL A 243 10.88 16.93 4.07
CA VAL A 243 11.42 18.24 4.49
C VAL A 243 10.41 19.32 4.12
N THR A 244 10.00 20.16 5.08
CA THR A 244 9.12 21.31 4.81
C THR A 244 9.68 22.61 5.39
N SER A 245 9.58 23.69 4.60
CA SER A 245 10.08 25.05 4.85
C SER A 245 11.57 25.34 4.55
N SER A 246 11.86 26.63 4.35
CA SER A 246 13.16 27.19 3.93
C SER A 246 13.95 27.88 5.05
N GLN A 247 13.45 27.85 6.29
CA GLN A 247 14.14 28.42 7.46
C GLN A 247 14.33 27.40 8.59
N GLU A 248 13.57 26.30 8.59
CA GLU A 248 13.62 25.24 9.59
C GLU A 248 13.43 23.88 8.93
N ALA A 249 14.21 22.88 9.34
CA ALA A 249 14.07 21.53 8.84
C ALA A 249 13.07 20.75 9.70
N VAL A 250 11.78 20.82 9.34
CA VAL A 250 10.80 19.86 9.83
C VAL A 250 11.04 18.55 9.10
N LEU A 251 11.35 17.48 9.84
CA LEU A 251 11.60 16.14 9.34
C LEU A 251 10.53 15.21 9.91
N LEU A 252 9.54 14.86 9.09
CA LEU A 252 8.68 13.71 9.38
C LEU A 252 9.48 12.45 9.08
N LEU A 253 9.60 11.55 10.06
CA LEU A 253 10.30 10.28 9.94
C LEU A 253 9.33 9.16 10.28
N GLN A 254 8.74 8.57 9.25
CA GLN A 254 7.82 7.46 9.42
C GLN A 254 8.50 6.13 9.12
N SER A 255 8.48 5.25 10.12
CA SER A 255 8.55 3.82 9.94
C SER A 255 7.18 3.17 10.02
N THR A 256 7.20 1.87 9.78
CA THR A 256 6.03 1.01 9.65
C THR A 256 5.71 0.31 10.97
N THR A 257 6.44 0.68 12.04
CA THR A 257 6.13 0.38 13.45
C THR A 257 6.17 1.61 14.36
N ALA A 258 6.74 2.75 13.90
CA ALA A 258 6.78 4.00 14.66
C ALA A 258 6.92 5.22 13.74
N GLY A 259 6.27 6.32 14.08
CA GLY A 259 6.41 7.61 13.41
C GLY A 259 6.90 8.67 14.37
N ILE A 260 8.01 9.33 14.05
CA ILE A 260 8.57 10.44 14.82
C ILE A 260 8.60 11.68 13.92
N LEU A 261 7.95 12.75 14.34
CA LEU A 261 8.07 14.06 13.71
C LEU A 261 9.06 14.88 14.55
N ILE A 262 10.16 15.31 13.95
CA ILE A 262 11.15 16.17 14.62
C ILE A 262 11.25 17.53 13.93
N ARG A 263 11.63 18.53 14.72
CA ARG A 263 12.10 19.83 14.24
C ARG A 263 13.61 19.85 14.44
N ALA A 264 14.33 20.16 13.37
CA ALA A 264 15.76 20.39 13.41
C ALA A 264 16.07 21.85 13.01
N HIS A 265 17.04 22.42 13.69
CA HIS A 265 17.62 23.72 13.37
C HIS A 265 19.00 23.54 12.74
N TYR A 266 19.52 24.57 12.08
CA TYR A 266 20.89 24.52 11.56
C TYR A 266 21.90 24.57 12.71
N CYS A 267 22.95 23.77 12.62
CA CYS A 267 24.08 23.85 13.54
C CYS A 267 24.58 25.30 13.57
N GLN A 268 24.69 25.91 14.75
CA GLN A 268 25.28 27.24 14.84
C GLN A 268 26.73 27.16 14.36
N HIS A 269 27.04 27.89 13.28
CA HIS A 269 28.44 28.16 12.98
C HIS A 269 29.04 28.89 14.18
N SER A 270 30.14 28.36 14.70
CA SER A 270 31.06 29.14 15.51
C SER A 270 31.52 30.33 14.66
N THR A 271 30.94 31.50 14.89
CA THR A 271 31.40 32.77 14.32
C THR A 271 32.72 33.13 14.98
N GLY A 272 33.77 32.45 14.50
CA GLY A 272 35.12 32.53 15.00
C GLY A 272 36.08 32.71 13.84
N ILE A 273 36.18 33.95 13.36
CA ILE A 273 37.40 34.69 13.01
C ILE A 273 36.98 36.15 12.72
N LEU A 274 37.89 37.07 13.03
CA LEU A 274 37.77 38.54 12.93
C LEU A 274 37.55 39.02 11.48
#